data_AF-A3CIF0-F1
#
_entry.id   AF-A3CIF0-F1
#
_cell.length_a   1.000
_cell.length_b   1.000
_cell.length_c   1.000
_cell.angle_alpha   90.00
_cell.angle_beta   90.00
_cell.angle_gamma   90.00
#
_symmetry.space_group_name_H-M   'P 1'
#
loop_
_entity.id
_entity.type
_entity.pdbx_description
1 polymer ?
#
loop_
_entity_poly.entity_id
_entity_poly.type
_entity_poly.pdbx_seq_one_letter_code
_entity_poly.pdbx_strand_id
1 'polypeptide(L)'
;MAFHGEDGKLKLTIEDYPYANDGLLVWDSIKEWVSDHVNHYYPSASDIYSDEELHGWWNEVQTNGHPDKKDGWPELDCHGSLIKVLTTIIWVASGHHAAVNFGQYPYAGYFPNRPTIARRNMPTEEEHGCEGMQPTFVEDPVRVLLDTFPSQYQTTLILPALNLLSSHSPSEEYMGTHTEAAWMANREVRAAFGRFNERMMRIAETIDRRNRDPERRNRWGPGVVPYVLLKPCYGDPKDMSSVMEMGIPNSISI
;
A
#
# COMPACT_ATOMS: atom_id res chain seq x y z
N MET A 1 8.11 -13.43 -5.90
CA MET A 1 9.20 -12.91 -6.75
C MET A 1 10.31 -12.30 -5.90
N ALA A 2 10.83 -13.09 -4.96
CA ALA A 2 12.03 -12.76 -4.20
C ALA A 2 12.70 -14.09 -3.84
N PHE A 3 14.02 -14.06 -3.67
CA PHE A 3 14.82 -15.23 -3.36
C PHE A 3 15.92 -14.83 -2.37
N HIS A 4 16.47 -15.80 -1.64
CA HIS A 4 17.64 -15.55 -0.82
C HIS A 4 18.88 -15.71 -1.71
N GLY A 5 19.72 -14.67 -1.75
CA GLY A 5 21.02 -14.74 -2.40
C GLY A 5 21.96 -15.69 -1.66
N GLU A 6 23.11 -15.97 -2.26
CA GLU A 6 24.18 -16.76 -1.63
C GLU A 6 24.68 -16.14 -0.31
N ASP A 7 24.50 -14.82 -0.14
CA ASP A 7 24.78 -14.07 1.08
C ASP A 7 23.65 -14.13 2.13
N GLY A 8 22.61 -14.93 1.88
CA GLY A 8 21.43 -15.07 2.74
C GLY A 8 20.51 -13.84 2.73
N LYS A 9 20.78 -12.82 1.91
CA LYS A 9 19.95 -11.62 1.83
C LYS A 9 18.78 -11.82 0.89
N LEU A 10 17.64 -11.23 1.24
CA LEU A 10 16.48 -11.17 0.35
C LEU A 10 16.82 -10.33 -0.88
N LYS A 11 16.63 -10.89 -2.06
CA LYS A 11 16.78 -10.22 -3.37
C LYS A 11 15.47 -10.32 -4.14
N LEU A 12 15.11 -9.25 -4.84
CA LEU A 12 13.94 -9.25 -5.72
C LEU A 12 14.31 -9.87 -7.07
N THR A 13 13.42 -10.69 -7.63
CA THR A 13 13.59 -11.21 -9.00
C THR A 13 13.55 -10.08 -10.03
N ILE A 14 12.77 -9.03 -9.76
CA ILE A 14 12.72 -7.79 -10.53
C ILE A 14 13.42 -6.72 -9.70
N GLU A 15 14.65 -6.38 -10.07
CA GLU A 15 15.49 -5.47 -9.28
C GLU A 15 14.89 -4.06 -9.14
N ASP A 16 14.28 -3.53 -10.21
CA ASP A 16 13.62 -2.23 -10.20
C ASP A 16 12.10 -2.37 -10.04
N TYR A 17 11.63 -3.14 -9.06
CA TYR A 17 10.19 -3.22 -8.75
C TYR A 17 9.80 -2.14 -7.73
N PRO A 18 9.11 -1.04 -8.11
CA PRO A 18 8.95 0.13 -7.23
C PRO A 18 8.16 -0.17 -5.95
N TYR A 19 7.00 -0.82 -6.06
CA TYR A 19 6.17 -1.21 -4.92
C TYR A 19 6.94 -2.06 -3.90
N ALA A 20 7.63 -3.11 -4.35
CA ALA A 20 8.35 -4.00 -3.46
C ALA A 20 9.59 -3.31 -2.83
N ASN A 21 10.35 -2.57 -3.64
CA ASN A 21 11.56 -1.89 -3.18
C ASN A 21 11.29 -0.80 -2.14
N ASP A 22 10.17 -0.09 -2.25
CA ASP A 22 9.80 0.96 -1.31
C ASP A 22 9.02 0.37 -0.13
N GLY A 23 8.16 -0.62 -0.40
CA GLY A 23 7.40 -1.33 0.62
C GLY A 23 8.30 -2.03 1.62
N LEU A 24 9.42 -2.62 1.19
CA LEU A 24 10.40 -3.20 2.10
C LEU A 24 11.04 -2.15 3.02
N LEU A 25 11.30 -0.93 2.53
CA LEU A 25 11.84 0.14 3.37
C LEU A 25 10.86 0.55 4.46
N VAL A 26 9.58 0.70 4.10
CA VAL A 26 8.50 1.06 5.04
C VAL A 26 8.26 -0.08 6.02
N TRP A 27 8.15 -1.32 5.54
CA TRP A 27 7.99 -2.53 6.35
C TRP A 27 9.11 -2.66 7.38
N ASP A 28 10.37 -2.52 6.98
CA ASP A 28 11.51 -2.63 7.89
C ASP A 28 11.50 -1.52 8.95
N SER A 29 11.00 -0.33 8.61
CA SER A 29 10.87 0.78 9.55
C SER A 29 9.77 0.55 10.57
N ILE A 30 8.61 0.04 10.13
CA ILE A 30 7.53 -0.38 11.02
C ILE A 30 8.03 -1.49 11.95
N LYS A 31 8.71 -2.49 11.39
CA LYS A 31 9.22 -3.63 12.16
C LYS A 31 10.22 -3.19 13.22
N GLU A 32 11.12 -2.26 12.92
CA GLU A 32 12.07 -1.70 13.90
C GLU A 32 11.32 -0.98 15.02
N TRP A 33 10.39 -0.09 14.68
CA TRP A 33 9.55 0.63 15.65
C TRP A 33 8.80 -0.35 16.59
N VAL A 34 8.12 -1.34 16.01
CA VAL A 34 7.39 -2.37 16.75
C VAL A 34 8.34 -3.21 17.61
N SER A 35 9.54 -3.53 17.11
CA SER A 35 10.52 -4.30 17.87
C SER A 35 10.99 -3.54 19.10
N ASP A 36 11.32 -2.26 18.95
CA ASP A 36 11.72 -1.40 20.07
C ASP A 36 10.59 -1.28 21.10
N HIS A 37 9.34 -1.15 20.64
CA HIS A 37 8.17 -1.05 21.51
C HIS A 37 7.91 -2.37 22.26
N VAL A 38 7.86 -3.50 21.55
CA VAL A 38 7.58 -4.82 22.13
C VAL A 38 8.68 -5.22 23.12
N ASN A 39 9.96 -5.03 22.78
CA ASN A 39 11.06 -5.37 23.67
C ASN A 39 11.12 -4.50 24.93
N HIS A 40 10.52 -3.30 24.89
CA HIS A 40 10.42 -2.42 26.05
C HIS A 40 9.35 -2.88 27.04
N TYR A 41 8.16 -3.26 26.56
CA TYR A 41 7.04 -3.67 27.42
C TYR A 41 7.07 -5.15 27.81
N TYR A 42 7.70 -6.00 27.01
CA TYR A 42 7.91 -7.41 27.29
C TYR A 42 9.41 -7.71 27.38
N PRO A 43 10.03 -7.64 28.56
CA PRO A 43 11.46 -7.93 28.72
C PRO A 43 11.83 -9.40 28.42
N SER A 44 10.88 -10.33 28.57
CA SER A 44 11.07 -11.75 28.35
C SER A 44 9.89 -12.38 27.61
N ALA A 45 10.14 -13.53 26.97
CA ALA A 45 9.07 -14.28 26.29
C ALA A 45 8.01 -14.79 27.29
N SER A 46 8.38 -14.98 28.56
CA SER A 46 7.44 -15.35 29.61
C SER A 46 6.39 -14.26 29.84
N ASP A 47 6.77 -12.98 29.70
CA ASP A 47 5.85 -11.86 29.90
C ASP A 47 4.74 -11.88 28.83
N ILE A 48 5.10 -12.24 27.58
CA ILE A 48 4.15 -12.43 26.47
C ILE A 48 3.24 -13.62 26.76
N TYR A 49 3.82 -14.76 27.12
CA TYR A 49 3.09 -16.00 27.37
C TYR A 49 2.08 -15.87 28.53
N SER A 50 2.40 -15.04 29.54
CA SER A 50 1.52 -14.82 30.70
C SER A 50 0.48 -13.72 30.50
N ASP A 51 0.49 -13.00 29.37
CA ASP A 51 -0.41 -11.88 29.12
C ASP A 51 -1.79 -12.38 28.67
N GLU A 52 -2.71 -12.51 29.64
CA GLU A 52 -4.07 -12.98 29.40
C GLU A 52 -4.86 -12.06 28.45
N GLU A 53 -4.61 -10.75 28.49
CA GLU A 53 -5.30 -9.78 27.61
C GLU A 53 -4.82 -9.94 26.17
N LEU A 54 -3.51 -10.08 25.95
CA LEU A 54 -2.92 -10.30 24.64
C LEU A 54 -3.41 -11.60 24.00
N HIS A 55 -3.42 -12.69 24.78
CA HIS A 55 -3.91 -13.98 24.31
C HIS A 55 -5.43 -13.97 24.07
N GLY A 56 -6.20 -13.30 24.94
CA GLY A 56 -7.63 -13.11 24.77
C GLY A 56 -7.97 -12.35 23.48
N TRP A 57 -7.29 -11.23 23.24
CA TRP A 57 -7.41 -10.45 22.00
C TRP A 57 -7.11 -11.29 20.76
N TRP A 58 -5.98 -11.99 20.75
CA TRP A 58 -5.57 -12.77 19.58
C TRP A 58 -6.51 -13.94 19.31
N ASN A 59 -7.00 -14.60 20.36
CA ASN A 59 -8.02 -15.63 20.22
C ASN A 59 -9.34 -15.07 19.66
N GLU A 60 -9.79 -13.90 20.10
CA GLU A 60 -10.99 -13.25 19.58
C GLU A 60 -10.85 -12.89 18.09
N VAL A 61 -9.70 -12.34 17.68
CA VAL A 61 -9.41 -12.06 16.25
C VAL A 61 -9.57 -13.31 15.39
N GLN A 62 -9.07 -14.46 15.86
CA GLN A 62 -9.14 -15.72 15.12
C GLN A 62 -10.54 -16.34 15.12
N THR A 63 -11.19 -16.37 16.28
CA THR A 63 -12.43 -17.15 16.47
C THR A 63 -13.69 -16.36 16.16
N ASN A 64 -13.68 -15.04 16.35
CA ASN A 64 -14.83 -14.17 16.12
C ASN A 64 -14.61 -13.23 14.92
N GLY A 65 -13.40 -12.68 14.78
CA GLY A 65 -13.06 -11.78 13.67
C GLY A 65 -12.92 -12.49 12.32
N HIS A 66 -12.29 -13.67 12.32
CA HIS A 66 -12.01 -14.46 11.13
C HIS A 66 -12.31 -15.96 11.31
N PRO A 67 -13.54 -16.35 11.74
CA PRO A 67 -13.91 -17.75 12.00
C PRO A 67 -13.79 -18.67 10.77
N ASP A 68 -13.79 -18.08 9.57
CA ASP A 68 -13.66 -18.77 8.29
C ASP A 68 -12.21 -19.21 8.00
N LYS A 69 -11.20 -18.59 8.64
CA LYS A 69 -9.79 -18.90 8.45
C LYS A 69 -9.28 -19.81 9.55
N LYS A 70 -9.12 -21.10 9.23
CA LYS A 70 -8.71 -22.13 10.22
C LYS A 70 -7.20 -22.35 10.34
N ASP A 71 -6.45 -22.04 9.29
CA ASP A 71 -5.02 -22.33 9.18
C ASP A 71 -4.19 -21.06 8.93
N GLY A 72 -2.89 -21.12 9.23
CA GLY A 72 -1.92 -20.06 8.92
C GLY A 72 -1.77 -18.97 9.98
N TRP A 73 -2.40 -19.13 11.14
CA TRP A 73 -2.24 -18.22 12.28
C TRP A 73 -0.91 -18.46 13.02
N PRO A 74 -0.13 -17.40 13.33
CA PRO A 74 1.00 -17.51 14.24
C PRO A 74 0.53 -17.70 15.69
N GLU A 75 1.29 -18.49 16.44
CA GLU A 75 1.21 -18.53 17.91
C GLU A 75 1.86 -17.27 18.49
N LEU A 76 1.25 -16.63 19.49
CA LEU A 76 1.81 -15.47 20.20
C LEU A 76 2.57 -15.90 21.46
N ASP A 77 3.70 -16.57 21.27
CA ASP A 77 4.50 -17.19 22.32
C ASP A 77 5.88 -16.54 22.54
N CYS A 78 6.29 -15.63 21.66
CA CYS A 78 7.59 -14.98 21.72
C CYS A 78 7.58 -13.59 21.06
N HIS A 79 8.65 -12.81 21.29
CA HIS A 79 8.80 -11.49 20.68
C HIS A 79 8.69 -11.55 19.16
N GLY A 80 9.30 -12.56 18.53
CA GLY A 80 9.31 -12.70 17.08
C GLY A 80 7.92 -12.82 16.48
N SER A 81 7.05 -13.61 17.10
CA SER A 81 5.67 -13.78 16.64
C SER A 81 4.82 -12.54 16.92
N LEU A 82 4.92 -11.94 18.10
CA LEU A 82 4.22 -10.71 18.44
C LEU A 82 4.62 -9.53 17.53
N ILE A 83 5.92 -9.31 17.34
CA ILE A 83 6.44 -8.29 16.44
C ILE A 83 5.92 -8.52 15.02
N LYS A 84 5.92 -9.76 14.54
CA LYS A 84 5.41 -10.10 13.20
C LYS A 84 3.93 -9.78 13.07
N VAL A 85 3.10 -10.15 14.04
CA VAL A 85 1.66 -9.88 14.04
C VAL A 85 1.40 -8.37 14.01
N LEU A 86 1.98 -7.61 14.95
CA LEU A 86 1.79 -6.16 15.06
C LEU A 86 2.31 -5.41 13.82
N THR A 87 3.50 -5.79 13.32
CA THR A 87 4.05 -5.23 12.08
C THR A 87 3.11 -5.47 10.90
N THR A 88 2.53 -6.67 10.80
CA THR A 88 1.60 -7.02 9.72
C THR A 88 0.32 -6.19 9.80
N ILE A 89 -0.27 -6.04 10.99
CA ILE A 89 -1.47 -5.24 11.20
C ILE A 89 -1.22 -3.79 10.80
N ILE A 90 -0.14 -3.20 11.32
CA ILE A 90 0.23 -1.81 11.00
C ILE A 90 0.46 -1.66 9.50
N TRP A 91 1.25 -2.54 8.87
CA TRP A 91 1.50 -2.50 7.42
C TRP A 91 0.22 -2.57 6.59
N VAL A 92 -0.69 -3.50 6.92
CA VAL A 92 -1.96 -3.66 6.19
C VAL A 92 -2.82 -2.40 6.31
N ALA A 93 -2.92 -1.85 7.52
CA ALA A 93 -3.72 -0.66 7.79
C ALA A 93 -3.13 0.62 7.17
N SER A 94 -1.85 0.62 6.81
CA SER A 94 -1.13 1.83 6.37
C SER A 94 -0.51 1.67 4.98
N GLY A 95 0.76 1.27 4.88
CA GLY A 95 1.52 1.21 3.64
C GLY A 95 0.88 0.34 2.57
N HIS A 96 0.32 -0.82 2.93
CA HIS A 96 -0.40 -1.64 1.96
C HIS A 96 -1.64 -0.93 1.43
N HIS A 97 -2.48 -0.40 2.33
CA HIS A 97 -3.69 0.34 1.97
C HIS A 97 -3.35 1.54 1.07
N ALA A 98 -2.41 2.38 1.48
CA ALA A 98 -1.97 3.54 0.73
C ALA A 98 -1.52 3.17 -0.69
N ALA A 99 -0.74 2.10 -0.83
CA ALA A 99 -0.22 1.63 -2.11
C ALA A 99 -1.29 1.15 -3.09
N VAL A 100 -2.47 0.73 -2.62
CA VAL A 100 -3.58 0.26 -3.47
C VAL A 100 -4.72 1.27 -3.58
N ASN A 101 -4.73 2.30 -2.74
CA ASN A 101 -5.85 3.23 -2.63
C ASN A 101 -5.58 4.57 -3.33
N PHE A 102 -4.51 5.28 -2.98
CA PHE A 102 -4.29 6.67 -3.44
C PHE A 102 -3.88 6.81 -4.91
N GLY A 103 -3.63 5.68 -5.59
CA GLY A 103 -3.40 5.61 -7.02
C GLY A 103 -4.67 5.42 -7.85
N GLN A 104 -5.86 5.29 -7.23
CA GLN A 104 -7.10 5.02 -7.95
C GLN A 104 -7.40 6.08 -9.01
N TYR A 105 -7.58 7.35 -8.65
CA TYR A 105 -7.85 8.42 -9.60
C TYR A 105 -6.65 8.73 -10.51
N PRO A 106 -5.41 8.81 -10.00
CA PRO A 106 -4.25 9.12 -10.83
C PRO A 106 -4.02 8.11 -11.97
N TYR A 107 -4.25 6.82 -11.73
CA TYR A 107 -4.16 5.80 -12.78
C TYR A 107 -5.49 5.55 -13.52
N ALA A 108 -6.64 5.58 -12.85
CA ALA A 108 -7.93 5.19 -13.44
C ALA A 108 -8.82 6.36 -13.86
N GLY A 109 -8.43 7.61 -13.59
CA GLY A 109 -9.13 8.81 -14.03
C GLY A 109 -9.17 8.94 -15.55
N TYR A 110 -8.19 8.38 -16.24
CA TYR A 110 -8.24 8.12 -17.68
C TYR A 110 -8.74 6.69 -17.94
N PHE A 111 -10.05 6.55 -18.15
CA PHE A 111 -10.73 5.24 -18.22
C PHE A 111 -10.15 4.21 -19.20
N PRO A 112 -9.65 4.58 -20.40
CA PRO A 112 -9.01 3.60 -21.27
C PRO A 112 -7.80 2.90 -20.62
N ASN A 113 -7.14 3.52 -19.62
CA ASN A 113 -6.05 2.91 -18.87
C ASN A 113 -6.52 1.87 -17.85
N ARG A 114 -7.71 2.06 -17.25
CA ARG A 114 -8.29 1.18 -16.21
C ARG A 114 -9.82 1.09 -16.34
N PRO A 115 -10.34 0.40 -17.37
CA PRO A 115 -11.78 0.27 -17.55
C PRO A 115 -12.40 -0.59 -16.43
N THR A 116 -13.49 -0.12 -15.85
CA THR A 116 -14.20 -0.84 -14.78
C THR A 116 -15.18 -1.90 -15.28
N ILE A 117 -15.54 -1.85 -16.57
CA ILE A 117 -16.39 -2.84 -17.22
C ILE A 117 -16.05 -2.95 -18.71
N ALA A 118 -16.26 -4.13 -19.28
CA ALA A 118 -16.41 -4.35 -20.73
C ALA A 118 -17.89 -4.67 -21.04
N ARG A 119 -18.50 -3.88 -21.91
CA ARG A 119 -19.92 -3.97 -22.32
C ARG A 119 -20.15 -4.91 -23.50
N ARG A 120 -19.08 -5.35 -24.16
CA ARG A 120 -19.13 -6.22 -25.34
C ARG A 120 -18.07 -7.32 -25.20
N ASN A 121 -18.35 -8.47 -25.81
CA ASN A 121 -17.38 -9.56 -25.92
C ASN A 121 -16.24 -9.17 -26.86
N MET A 122 -15.11 -9.89 -26.76
CA MET A 122 -14.03 -9.74 -27.73
C MET A 122 -14.50 -10.12 -29.13
N PRO A 123 -14.14 -9.35 -30.17
CA PRO A 123 -14.46 -9.70 -31.54
C PRO A 123 -13.77 -11.02 -31.94
N THR A 124 -14.51 -11.89 -32.60
CA THR A 124 -13.97 -13.12 -33.21
C THR A 124 -13.83 -12.95 -34.72
N GLU A 125 -12.90 -13.69 -35.33
CA GLU A 125 -12.72 -13.71 -36.80
C GLU A 125 -13.88 -14.43 -37.51
N GLU A 126 -14.63 -15.26 -36.79
CA GLU A 126 -15.77 -16.00 -37.33
C GLU A 126 -17.03 -15.14 -37.36
N GLU A 127 -17.68 -15.09 -38.53
CA GLU A 127 -18.85 -14.27 -38.87
C GLU A 127 -20.13 -14.62 -38.08
N HIS A 128 -20.10 -15.65 -37.23
CA HIS A 128 -21.29 -16.31 -36.68
C HIS A 128 -21.62 -15.93 -35.23
N GLY A 129 -21.18 -14.77 -34.76
CA GLY A 129 -21.53 -14.26 -33.43
C GLY A 129 -21.28 -12.77 -33.28
N CYS A 130 -22.38 -12.01 -33.23
CA CYS A 130 -22.45 -10.55 -33.08
C CYS A 130 -21.97 -9.72 -34.28
N GLU A 131 -22.89 -8.90 -34.78
CA GLU A 131 -22.74 -7.83 -35.78
C GLU A 131 -21.30 -7.28 -35.93
N GLY A 132 -20.64 -7.61 -37.04
CA GLY A 132 -19.70 -6.73 -37.76
C GLY A 132 -18.54 -6.08 -36.99
N MET A 133 -18.13 -6.58 -35.81
CA MET A 133 -17.01 -5.96 -35.10
C MET A 133 -15.69 -6.12 -35.84
N GLN A 134 -15.44 -7.22 -36.57
CA GLN A 134 -14.16 -7.40 -37.27
C GLN A 134 -13.96 -6.34 -38.38
N PRO A 135 -14.92 -6.07 -39.28
CA PRO A 135 -14.83 -4.95 -40.22
C PRO A 135 -14.72 -3.59 -39.50
N THR A 136 -15.55 -3.34 -38.49
CA THR A 136 -15.56 -2.07 -37.75
C THR A 136 -14.28 -1.85 -36.96
N PHE A 137 -13.65 -2.91 -36.44
CA PHE A 137 -12.38 -2.83 -35.71
C PHE A 137 -11.21 -2.55 -36.63
N VAL A 138 -11.23 -3.08 -37.86
CA VAL A 138 -10.21 -2.78 -38.88
C VAL A 138 -10.36 -1.34 -39.36
N GLU A 139 -11.58 -0.86 -39.57
CA GLU A 139 -11.86 0.50 -40.05
C GLU A 139 -11.71 1.58 -38.96
N ASP A 140 -12.20 1.30 -37.73
CA ASP A 140 -12.27 2.23 -36.61
C ASP A 140 -12.07 1.51 -35.25
N PRO A 141 -10.83 1.11 -34.93
CA PRO A 141 -10.52 0.38 -33.69
C PRO A 141 -10.78 1.22 -32.42
N VAL A 142 -10.66 2.55 -32.52
CA VAL A 142 -10.91 3.47 -31.39
C VAL A 142 -12.38 3.44 -31.02
N ARG A 143 -13.29 3.51 -31.99
CA ARG A 143 -14.72 3.40 -31.73
C ARG A 143 -15.08 2.06 -31.10
N VAL A 144 -14.50 0.96 -31.57
CA VAL A 144 -14.74 -0.37 -30.97
C VAL A 144 -14.29 -0.41 -29.50
N LEU A 145 -13.13 0.17 -29.17
CA LEU A 145 -12.68 0.28 -27.78
C LEU A 145 -13.63 1.13 -26.93
N LEU A 146 -14.05 2.31 -27.42
CA LEU A 146 -14.97 3.19 -26.69
C LEU A 146 -16.36 2.56 -26.50
N ASP A 147 -16.82 1.79 -27.47
CA ASP A 147 -18.05 1.02 -27.42
C ASP A 147 -17.98 -0.18 -26.45
N THR A 148 -16.77 -0.70 -26.23
CA THR A 148 -16.50 -1.84 -25.34
C THR A 148 -16.31 -1.38 -23.90
N PHE A 149 -15.56 -0.31 -23.66
CA PHE A 149 -15.29 0.24 -22.33
C PHE A 149 -16.48 1.04 -21.75
N PRO A 150 -16.41 1.50 -20.48
CA PRO A 150 -17.53 2.16 -19.83
C PRO A 150 -18.08 3.31 -20.69
N SER A 151 -19.41 3.43 -20.74
CA SER A 151 -20.03 4.57 -21.42
C SER A 151 -19.67 5.87 -20.71
N GLN A 152 -19.88 7.01 -21.35
CA GLN A 152 -19.70 8.32 -20.71
C GLN A 152 -20.56 8.45 -19.44
N TYR A 153 -21.78 7.92 -19.45
CA TYR A 153 -22.64 7.90 -18.27
C TYR A 153 -22.03 7.08 -17.13
N GLN A 154 -21.57 5.86 -17.39
CA GLN A 154 -20.92 5.01 -16.38
C GLN A 154 -19.64 5.64 -15.84
N THR A 155 -18.85 6.25 -16.72
CA THR A 155 -17.64 7.01 -16.37
C THR A 155 -17.96 8.15 -15.41
N THR A 156 -18.97 8.96 -15.70
CA THR A 156 -19.40 10.08 -14.86
C THR A 156 -19.86 9.64 -13.46
N LEU A 157 -20.36 8.42 -13.31
CA LEU A 157 -20.75 7.88 -12.00
C LEU A 157 -19.54 7.45 -11.15
N ILE A 158 -18.52 6.87 -11.78
CA ILE A 158 -17.37 6.29 -11.06
C ILE A 158 -16.26 7.31 -10.81
N LEU A 159 -16.05 8.26 -11.73
CA LEU A 159 -14.95 9.21 -11.64
C LEU A 159 -14.95 10.03 -10.32
N PRO A 160 -16.11 10.52 -9.80
CA PRO A 160 -16.15 11.20 -8.51
C PRO A 160 -15.77 10.30 -7.33
N ALA A 161 -16.15 9.01 -7.38
CA ALA A 161 -15.79 8.05 -6.34
C ALA A 161 -14.28 7.81 -6.31
N LEU A 162 -13.64 7.58 -7.47
CA LEU A 162 -12.19 7.42 -7.55
C LEU A 162 -11.47 8.67 -7.02
N ASN A 163 -11.95 9.87 -7.41
CA ASN A 163 -11.39 11.14 -6.97
C ASN A 163 -11.46 11.29 -5.44
N LEU A 164 -12.64 11.03 -4.86
CA LEU A 164 -12.86 11.11 -3.42
C LEU A 164 -11.97 10.11 -2.67
N LEU A 165 -11.94 8.85 -3.10
CA LEU A 165 -11.14 7.80 -2.47
C LEU A 165 -9.63 8.03 -2.60
N SER A 166 -9.19 8.82 -3.59
CA SER A 166 -7.76 9.13 -3.76
C SER A 166 -7.31 10.39 -3.02
N SER A 167 -8.23 11.07 -2.33
CA SER A 167 -7.96 12.35 -1.67
C SER A 167 -7.69 12.15 -0.18
N HIS A 168 -6.69 12.82 0.38
CA HIS A 168 -6.46 12.81 1.82
C HIS A 168 -7.31 13.86 2.56
N SER A 169 -7.75 13.54 3.78
CA SER A 169 -8.39 14.52 4.66
C SER A 169 -7.39 15.63 5.06
N PRO A 170 -7.82 16.90 5.21
CA PRO A 170 -6.98 17.95 5.77
C PRO A 170 -6.50 17.67 7.21
N SER A 171 -7.20 16.79 7.92
CA SER A 171 -6.86 16.35 9.28
C SER A 171 -6.21 14.95 9.30
N GLU A 172 -5.68 14.48 8.17
CA GLU A 172 -5.08 13.15 8.08
C GLU A 172 -3.86 13.02 8.99
N GLU A 173 -3.71 11.83 9.58
CA GLU A 173 -2.60 11.47 10.45
C GLU A 173 -1.65 10.52 9.72
N TYR A 174 -0.50 11.04 9.34
CA TYR A 174 0.50 10.28 8.59
C TYR A 174 1.40 9.46 9.51
N MET A 175 1.87 8.35 8.95
CA MET A 175 2.76 7.42 9.61
C MET A 175 4.05 8.10 10.07
N GLY A 176 4.31 7.95 11.37
CA GLY A 176 5.49 8.50 12.01
C GLY A 176 5.38 9.99 12.36
N THR A 177 4.23 10.65 12.19
CA THR A 177 4.06 12.08 12.55
C THR A 177 3.22 12.30 13.80
N HIS A 178 2.17 11.50 14.02
CA HIS A 178 1.30 11.63 15.19
C HIS A 178 1.88 10.88 16.41
N THR A 179 1.85 11.53 17.59
CA THR A 179 2.37 10.97 18.84
C THR A 179 1.27 10.79 19.88
N GLU A 180 1.25 9.63 20.54
CA GLU A 180 0.41 9.43 21.72
C GLU A 180 1.06 9.94 23.01
N ALA A 181 0.24 10.44 23.93
CA ALA A 181 0.72 10.95 25.23
C ALA A 181 1.47 9.86 26.03
N ALA A 182 1.00 8.61 25.95
CA ALA A 182 1.64 7.47 26.60
C ALA A 182 3.05 7.21 26.06
N TRP A 183 3.25 7.34 24.74
CA TRP A 183 4.56 7.17 24.11
C TRP A 183 5.52 8.27 24.54
N MET A 184 5.03 9.51 24.61
CA MET A 184 5.84 10.67 24.94
C MET A 184 6.23 10.76 26.43
N ALA A 185 5.44 10.13 27.30
CA ALA A 185 5.73 10.02 28.73
C ALA A 185 6.88 9.04 29.03
N ASN A 186 7.06 8.00 28.22
CA ASN A 186 8.15 7.04 28.36
C ASN A 186 9.37 7.46 27.54
N ARG A 187 10.56 7.53 28.17
CA ARG A 187 11.77 8.06 27.52
C ARG A 187 12.25 7.17 26.38
N GLU A 188 12.25 5.86 26.59
CA GLU A 188 12.75 4.86 25.66
C GLU A 188 11.83 4.75 24.44
N VAL A 189 10.52 4.67 24.67
CA VAL A 189 9.50 4.64 23.60
C VAL A 189 9.49 5.93 22.80
N ARG A 190 9.57 7.10 23.45
CA ARG A 190 9.71 8.38 22.76
C ARG A 190 10.94 8.44 21.87
N ALA A 191 12.08 7.93 22.35
CA ALA A 191 13.31 7.90 21.56
C ALA A 191 13.19 6.95 20.36
N ALA A 192 12.52 5.80 20.53
CA ALA A 192 12.23 4.87 19.44
C ALA A 192 11.30 5.49 18.39
N PHE A 193 10.26 6.21 18.80
CA PHE A 193 9.37 6.91 17.88
C PHE A 193 10.10 8.01 17.09
N GLY A 194 11.01 8.75 17.75
CA GLY A 194 11.88 9.72 17.08
C GLY A 194 12.73 9.08 15.96
N ARG A 195 13.33 7.92 16.22
CA ARG A 195 14.06 7.16 15.18
C ARG A 195 13.16 6.72 14.04
N PHE A 196 11.95 6.27 14.35
CA PHE A 196 10.95 5.88 13.35
C PHE A 196 10.58 7.05 12.43
N ASN A 197 10.25 8.21 13.01
CA ASN A 197 9.99 9.45 12.27
C ASN A 197 11.13 9.81 11.31
N GLU A 198 12.37 9.87 11.81
CA GLU A 198 13.54 10.19 10.99
C GLU A 198 13.74 9.19 9.85
N ARG A 199 13.51 7.89 10.12
CA ARG A 199 13.65 6.84 9.13
C ARG A 199 12.61 6.97 8.02
N MET A 200 11.36 7.31 8.36
CA MET A 200 10.32 7.62 7.38
C MET A 200 10.72 8.77 6.45
N MET A 201 11.39 9.80 6.95
CA MET A 201 11.88 10.89 6.09
C MET A 201 13.03 10.48 5.18
N ARG A 202 13.97 9.69 5.69
CA ARG A 202 15.05 9.13 4.85
C ARG A 202 14.49 8.24 3.73
N ILE A 203 13.35 7.60 3.95
CA ILE A 203 12.63 6.84 2.91
C ILE A 203 12.09 7.78 1.83
N ALA A 204 11.46 8.90 2.22
CA ALA A 204 10.96 9.88 1.25
C ALA A 204 12.09 10.40 0.34
N GLU A 205 13.23 10.75 0.92
CA GLU A 205 14.44 11.17 0.17
C GLU A 205 14.98 10.06 -0.74
N THR A 206 14.96 8.82 -0.27
CA THR A 206 15.41 7.66 -1.06
C THR A 206 14.50 7.42 -2.26
N ILE A 207 13.19 7.54 -2.08
CA ILE A 207 12.19 7.41 -3.15
C ILE A 207 12.38 8.53 -4.19
N ASP A 208 12.56 9.77 -3.74
CA ASP A 208 12.83 10.90 -4.64
C ASP A 208 14.09 10.70 -5.48
N ARG A 209 15.15 10.18 -4.87
CA ARG A 209 16.38 9.82 -5.59
C ARG A 209 16.15 8.69 -6.59
N ARG A 210 15.41 7.63 -6.22
CA ARG A 210 15.08 6.51 -7.13
C ARG A 210 14.22 6.96 -8.31
N ASN A 211 13.28 7.87 -8.10
CA ASN A 211 12.42 8.42 -9.15
C ASN A 211 13.17 9.36 -10.12
N ARG A 212 14.36 9.85 -9.75
CA ARG A 212 15.22 10.70 -10.60
C ARG A 212 16.35 9.92 -11.28
N ASP A 213 16.47 8.63 -11.00
CA ASP A 213 17.53 7.77 -11.53
C ASP A 213 17.16 7.23 -12.92
N PRO A 214 17.84 7.64 -14.01
CA PRO A 214 17.51 7.19 -15.36
C PRO A 214 17.73 5.69 -15.60
N GLU A 215 18.54 5.03 -14.76
CA GLU A 215 18.74 3.59 -14.83
C GLU A 215 17.53 2.80 -14.28
N ARG A 216 16.66 3.46 -13.49
CA ARG A 216 15.42 2.88 -12.94
C ARG A 216 14.24 3.08 -13.86
N ARG A 217 14.24 2.32 -14.96
CA ARG A 217 13.26 2.43 -16.06
C ARG A 217 11.81 2.14 -15.66
N ASN A 218 11.56 1.45 -14.55
CA ASN A 218 10.19 1.23 -14.08
C ASN A 218 9.64 2.42 -13.27
N ARG A 219 10.44 3.48 -13.10
CA ARG A 219 10.08 4.73 -12.39
C ARG A 219 10.42 5.97 -13.20
N TRP A 220 11.15 5.81 -14.30
CA TRP A 220 11.70 6.89 -15.11
C TRP A 220 11.61 6.56 -16.60
N GLY A 221 11.14 7.53 -17.38
CA GLY A 221 11.10 7.45 -18.85
C GLY A 221 9.81 8.01 -19.45
N PRO A 222 9.71 8.11 -20.79
CA PRO A 222 8.51 8.59 -21.47
C PRO A 222 7.28 7.75 -21.12
N GLY A 223 6.22 8.40 -20.62
CA GLY A 223 4.97 7.74 -20.23
C GLY A 223 5.03 6.96 -18.91
N VAL A 224 6.15 7.01 -18.17
CA VAL A 224 6.30 6.39 -16.86
C VAL A 224 6.09 7.46 -15.79
N VAL A 225 5.10 7.26 -14.93
CA VAL A 225 4.84 8.14 -13.78
C VAL A 225 5.79 7.76 -12.63
N PRO A 226 6.45 8.72 -11.97
CA PRO A 226 7.23 8.46 -10.77
C PRO A 226 6.42 7.73 -9.71
N TYR A 227 6.95 6.65 -9.15
CA TYR A 227 6.22 5.90 -8.13
C TYR A 227 6.36 6.60 -6.77
N VAL A 228 5.26 7.12 -6.23
CA VAL A 228 5.23 7.88 -4.97
C VAL A 228 4.19 7.37 -3.95
N LEU A 229 3.45 6.30 -4.26
CA LEU A 229 2.39 5.72 -3.41
C LEU A 229 2.86 5.23 -2.03
N LEU A 230 4.17 5.01 -1.88
CA LEU A 230 4.81 4.64 -0.61
C LEU A 230 5.80 5.69 -0.12
N LYS A 231 5.72 6.91 -0.66
CA LYS A 231 6.51 8.05 -0.20
C LYS A 231 5.86 8.65 1.06
N PRO A 232 6.54 8.63 2.21
CA PRO A 232 6.04 9.30 3.42
C PRO A 232 5.99 10.81 3.24
N CYS A 233 5.09 11.49 3.96
CA CYS A 233 4.99 12.93 3.97
C CYS A 233 4.69 13.45 5.39
N TYR A 234 4.93 14.74 5.61
CA TYR A 234 4.53 15.44 6.84
C TYR A 234 3.12 16.06 6.75
N GLY A 235 2.42 15.86 5.63
CA GLY A 235 1.11 16.47 5.39
C GLY A 235 1.16 17.99 5.17
N ASP A 236 2.15 18.53 4.43
CA ASP A 236 2.12 19.96 4.05
C ASP A 236 0.90 20.24 3.15
N PRO A 237 -0.13 20.95 3.62
CA PRO A 237 -1.36 21.17 2.88
C PRO A 237 -1.19 22.08 1.65
N LYS A 238 -0.01 22.66 1.44
CA LYS A 238 0.31 23.48 0.25
C LYS A 238 0.90 22.68 -0.90
N ASP A 239 1.32 21.45 -0.64
CA ASP A 239 1.80 20.57 -1.70
C ASP A 239 0.60 19.92 -2.39
N MET A 240 0.20 20.39 -3.58
CA MET A 240 -0.90 19.75 -4.31
C MET A 240 -0.57 18.30 -4.74
N SER A 241 0.70 17.86 -4.64
CA SER A 241 1.05 16.44 -4.74
C SER A 241 0.85 15.67 -3.43
N SER A 242 0.66 16.33 -2.28
CA SER A 242 0.18 15.68 -1.05
C SER A 242 -1.33 15.48 -1.02
N VAL A 243 -2.04 15.85 -2.09
CA VAL A 243 -3.50 15.71 -2.20
C VAL A 243 -3.89 14.38 -2.85
N MET A 244 -3.02 13.80 -3.70
CA MET A 244 -3.22 12.50 -4.37
C MET A 244 -1.85 11.82 -4.63
N GLU A 245 -1.81 10.49 -4.61
CA GLU A 245 -0.63 9.62 -4.85
C GLU A 245 0.45 9.49 -3.77
N MET A 246 0.59 10.35 -2.78
CA MET A 246 1.63 10.16 -1.75
C MET A 246 1.16 10.51 -0.35
N GLY A 247 1.91 10.01 0.65
CA GLY A 247 1.49 10.02 2.05
C GLY A 247 1.00 8.65 2.45
N ILE A 248 1.48 8.20 3.61
CA ILE A 248 1.07 6.92 4.20
C ILE A 248 0.29 7.24 5.47
N PRO A 249 -1.05 7.18 5.47
CA PRO A 249 -1.84 7.32 6.69
C PRO A 249 -1.53 6.23 7.71
N ASN A 250 -1.82 6.49 8.99
CA ASN A 250 -1.76 5.49 10.05
C ASN A 250 -2.78 4.35 9.87
N SER A 251 -3.86 4.59 9.13
CA SER A 251 -5.03 3.71 9.08
C SER A 251 -5.71 3.70 7.71
N ILE A 252 -6.75 2.87 7.59
CA ILE A 252 -7.66 2.85 6.46
C ILE A 252 -8.66 4.00 6.64
N SER A 253 -8.21 5.22 6.34
CA SER A 253 -8.92 6.48 6.64
C SER A 253 -9.51 7.16 5.41
N ILE A 254 -9.02 6.86 4.21
CA ILE A 254 -9.70 7.02 2.91
C ILE A 254 -8.88 6.36 1.81
#